data_AF-A0A6G6D863-F1
#
_entry.id   AF-A0A6G6D863-F1
#
_cell.length_a   1.000
_cell.length_b   1.000
_cell.length_c   1.000
_cell.angle_alpha   90.00
_cell.angle_beta   90.00
_cell.angle_gamma   90.00
#
_symmetry.space_group_name_H-M   'P 1'
#
loop_
_entity.id
_entity.type
_entity.pdbx_description
1 polymer ?
#
loop_
_entity_poly.entity_id
_entity_poly.type
_entity_poly.pdbx_seq_one_letter_code
_entity_poly.pdbx_strand_id
1 'polypeptide(L)'
;MMSNLFSIFDPTTNLFNLPINWMSTFLGLMFLPNKFWFIPNRHFFIWNQMLNKLHTEFKILLKNNYFKGSTLILISLFSFILFNNFLGLFPYIFTSTSHLTLTLSISLPMWLSIMLYGWINNYQHMFTHMIPQGTPSILMPFMVLIETISNIIRPGTLAIRLTANMIAGHLLMTLLSSIGPNISYPLIMMLILTQILLLILESAVAVIQSYVITILSTLYSSEVN
;
A
#
# COMPACT_ATOMS: atom_id res chain seq x y z
N MET A 1 18.75 7.93 -27.92
CA MET A 1 18.00 6.66 -28.06
C MET A 1 16.74 6.78 -27.23
N MET A 2 15.56 6.74 -27.83
CA MET A 2 14.29 6.72 -27.08
C MET A 2 14.20 5.37 -26.37
N SER A 3 14.79 5.27 -25.18
CA SER A 3 14.38 4.22 -24.25
C SER A 3 12.89 4.46 -23.98
N ASN A 4 12.06 3.47 -24.30
CA ASN A 4 10.65 3.49 -23.95
C ASN A 4 10.51 3.97 -22.49
N LEU A 5 9.61 4.91 -22.21
CA LEU A 5 9.39 5.44 -20.86
C LEU A 5 9.13 4.32 -19.83
N PHE A 6 8.57 3.20 -20.30
CA PHE A 6 8.30 2.01 -19.51
C PHE A 6 9.52 1.15 -19.18
N SER A 7 10.69 1.40 -19.80
CA SER A 7 11.92 0.64 -19.51
C SER A 7 12.37 0.71 -18.05
N ILE A 8 11.92 1.74 -17.32
CA ILE A 8 12.19 1.91 -15.89
C ILE A 8 11.45 0.86 -15.04
N PHE A 9 10.35 0.31 -15.58
CA PHE A 9 9.55 -0.72 -14.93
C PHE A 9 9.88 -2.12 -15.42
N ASP A 10 10.83 -2.31 -16.35
CA ASP A 10 11.11 -3.65 -16.89
C ASP A 10 11.80 -4.51 -15.82
N PRO A 11 11.16 -5.60 -15.33
CA PRO A 11 11.74 -6.46 -14.29
C PRO A 11 12.81 -7.43 -14.84
N THR A 12 13.03 -7.40 -16.15
CA THR A 12 13.84 -8.36 -16.91
C THR A 12 15.32 -8.00 -17.01
N THR A 13 15.76 -6.92 -16.35
CA THR A 13 17.19 -6.62 -16.24
C THR A 13 17.86 -7.67 -15.35
N ASN A 14 18.27 -8.77 -15.99
CA ASN A 14 18.89 -9.90 -15.33
C ASN A 14 20.40 -9.68 -15.25
N LEU A 15 20.94 -9.58 -14.04
CA LEU A 15 22.36 -9.83 -13.80
C LEU A 15 22.53 -11.35 -13.63
N PHE A 16 23.37 -11.98 -14.44
CA PHE A 16 23.63 -13.42 -14.38
C PHE A 16 22.35 -14.29 -14.41
N ASN A 17 21.39 -13.99 -15.30
CA ASN A 17 20.08 -14.68 -15.43
C ASN A 17 19.17 -14.66 -14.19
N LEU A 18 19.52 -13.94 -13.13
CA LEU A 18 18.65 -13.74 -11.97
C LEU A 18 18.00 -12.35 -12.03
N PRO A 19 16.67 -12.23 -11.79
CA PRO A 19 16.01 -10.94 -11.75
C PRO A 19 16.29 -10.23 -10.41
N ILE A 20 17.48 -9.62 -10.29
CA ILE A 20 17.96 -8.93 -9.07
C ILE A 20 17.03 -7.77 -8.65
N ASN A 21 16.23 -7.19 -9.56
CA ASN A 21 15.36 -6.05 -9.27
C ASN A 21 14.40 -6.31 -8.09
N TRP A 22 13.97 -7.56 -7.90
CA TRP A 22 13.10 -7.93 -6.78
C TRP A 22 13.78 -7.82 -5.41
N MET A 23 15.10 -7.80 -5.36
CA MET A 23 15.85 -7.57 -4.11
C MET A 23 15.56 -6.19 -3.50
N SER A 24 15.12 -5.23 -4.32
CA SER A 24 14.67 -3.91 -3.84
C SER A 24 13.57 -4.00 -2.78
N THR A 25 12.69 -5.01 -2.85
CA THR A 25 11.62 -5.24 -1.88
C THR A 25 12.14 -5.44 -0.45
N PHE A 26 13.34 -6.01 -0.32
CA PHE A 26 13.95 -6.30 0.98
C PHE A 26 14.77 -5.11 1.53
N LEU A 27 15.10 -4.11 0.70
CA LEU A 27 15.84 -2.92 1.15
C LEU A 27 15.08 -2.17 2.24
N GLY A 28 13.74 -2.13 2.18
CA GLY A 28 12.90 -1.49 3.19
C GLY A 28 13.11 -2.04 4.60
N LEU A 29 13.45 -3.32 4.74
CA LEU A 29 13.70 -3.94 6.05
C LEU A 29 14.97 -3.42 6.72
N MET A 30 15.97 -2.97 5.96
CA MET A 30 17.21 -2.43 6.52
C MET A 30 17.01 -1.10 7.24
N PHE A 31 15.96 -0.35 6.91
CA PHE A 31 15.65 0.94 7.53
C PHE A 31 14.96 0.82 8.89
N LEU A 32 14.53 -0.39 9.28
CA LEU A 32 13.90 -0.61 10.57
C LEU A 32 14.94 -0.46 11.70
N PRO A 33 14.71 0.43 12.70
CA PRO A 33 15.66 0.63 13.77
C PRO A 33 15.68 -0.56 14.73
N ASN A 34 16.86 -1.16 14.91
CA ASN A 34 17.08 -2.30 15.80
C ASN A 34 17.33 -1.88 17.26
N LYS A 35 16.84 -2.69 18.21
CA LYS A 35 17.11 -2.52 19.65
C LYS A 35 18.38 -3.26 20.04
N PHE A 36 19.52 -2.58 20.04
CA PHE A 36 20.78 -3.17 20.54
C PHE A 36 21.08 -2.79 22.00
N TRP A 37 20.65 -1.62 22.45
CA TRP A 37 21.00 -1.06 23.76
C TRP A 37 19.75 -0.88 24.63
N PHE A 38 19.94 -0.94 25.96
CA PHE A 38 18.88 -0.73 26.94
C PHE A 38 18.28 0.69 26.85
N ILE A 39 19.13 1.68 26.55
CA ILE A 39 18.70 3.04 26.25
C ILE A 39 18.38 3.11 24.75
N PRO A 40 17.14 3.46 24.35
CA PRO A 40 16.76 3.55 22.95
C PRO A 40 17.50 4.68 22.23
N ASN A 41 17.97 4.42 21.01
CA ASN A 41 18.49 5.48 20.14
C ASN A 41 17.35 6.44 19.69
N ARG A 42 17.67 7.69 19.34
CA ARG A 42 16.68 8.70 18.90
C ARG A 42 15.81 8.22 17.75
N HIS A 43 16.39 7.56 16.75
CA HIS A 43 15.64 6.96 15.63
C HIS A 43 14.67 5.88 16.09
N PHE A 44 15.11 5.01 16.99
CA PHE A 44 14.28 3.95 17.56
C PHE A 44 13.15 4.53 18.43
N PHE A 45 13.40 5.63 19.15
CA PHE A 45 12.38 6.33 19.91
C PHE A 45 11.29 6.95 19.02
N ILE A 46 11.67 7.67 17.96
CA ILE A 46 10.72 8.24 16.98
C ILE A 46 9.88 7.14 16.34
N TRP A 47 10.52 6.04 15.94
CA TRP A 47 9.82 4.90 15.35
C TRP A 47 8.81 4.28 16.32
N ASN A 48 9.19 4.04 17.58
CA ASN A 48 8.24 3.53 18.58
C ASN A 48 7.08 4.49 18.84
N GLN A 49 7.33 5.80 18.86
CA GLN A 49 6.26 6.77 19.03
C GLN A 49 5.24 6.70 17.88
N MET A 50 5.73 6.55 16.64
CA MET A 50 4.86 6.35 15.48
C MET A 50 4.06 5.04 15.60
N LEU A 51 4.72 3.92 15.89
CA LEU A 51 4.05 2.62 16.05
C LEU A 51 3.01 2.62 17.18
N ASN A 52 3.31 3.26 18.31
CA ASN A 52 2.38 3.33 19.44
C ASN A 52 1.12 4.15 19.10
N LYS A 53 1.25 5.26 18.36
CA LYS A 53 0.10 6.05 17.90
C LYS A 53 -0.78 5.24 16.93
N LEU A 54 -0.16 4.55 15.97
CA LEU A 54 -0.89 3.66 15.05
C LEU A 54 -1.60 2.54 15.79
N HIS A 55 -0.95 1.94 16.80
CA HIS A 55 -1.56 0.93 17.64
C HIS A 55 -2.79 1.45 18.38
N THR A 56 -2.74 2.66 18.93
CA THR A 56 -3.91 3.25 19.62
C THR A 56 -5.07 3.52 18.66
N GLU A 57 -4.81 4.04 17.46
CA GLU A 57 -5.83 4.28 16.44
C GLU A 57 -6.50 2.97 15.98
N PHE A 58 -5.69 1.96 15.63
CA PHE A 58 -6.23 0.66 15.21
C PHE A 58 -6.97 -0.06 16.33
N LYS A 59 -6.54 0.11 17.58
CA LYS A 59 -7.24 -0.45 18.75
C LYS A 59 -8.63 0.17 18.93
N ILE A 60 -8.79 1.48 18.67
CA ILE A 60 -10.09 2.15 18.71
C ILE A 60 -11.01 1.58 17.62
N LEU A 61 -10.48 1.42 16.40
CA LEU A 61 -11.24 0.89 15.26
C LEU A 61 -11.67 -0.57 15.46
N LEU A 62 -10.81 -1.39 16.05
CA LEU A 62 -11.07 -2.82 16.20
C LEU A 62 -12.15 -3.15 17.25
N LYS A 63 -12.55 -2.20 18.11
CA LYS A 63 -13.65 -2.19 19.11
C LYS A 63 -13.77 -3.39 20.09
N ASN A 64 -13.26 -4.56 19.74
CA ASN A 64 -13.32 -5.83 20.45
C ASN A 64 -11.93 -6.25 20.94
N ASN A 65 -11.85 -6.55 22.23
CA ASN A 65 -10.62 -6.91 22.94
C ASN A 65 -10.14 -8.37 22.74
N TYR A 66 -10.75 -9.14 21.82
CA TYR A 66 -10.54 -10.59 21.77
C TYR A 66 -9.21 -11.04 21.14
N PHE A 67 -8.56 -10.22 20.30
CA PHE A 67 -7.26 -10.60 19.69
C PHE A 67 -6.12 -9.68 20.15
N LYS A 68 -5.35 -10.14 21.13
CA LYS A 68 -4.15 -9.46 21.67
C LYS A 68 -2.96 -9.31 20.70
N GLY A 69 -3.18 -9.40 19.38
CA GLY A 69 -2.10 -9.32 18.40
C GLY A 69 -2.52 -8.94 16.98
N SER A 70 -3.81 -8.75 16.69
CA SER A 70 -4.29 -8.40 15.33
C SER A 70 -3.69 -7.10 14.82
N THR A 71 -3.50 -6.13 15.72
CA THR A 71 -2.86 -4.84 15.41
C THR A 71 -1.42 -5.00 14.93
N LEU A 72 -0.68 -6.05 15.34
CA LEU A 72 0.72 -6.23 14.95
C LEU A 72 0.87 -6.47 13.45
N ILE A 73 -0.01 -7.29 12.88
CA ILE A 73 -0.01 -7.59 11.43
C ILE A 73 -0.28 -6.31 10.64
N LEU A 74 -1.27 -5.52 11.05
CA LEU A 74 -1.65 -4.26 10.41
C LEU A 74 -0.52 -3.22 10.47
N ILE A 75 0.15 -3.11 11.62
CA ILE A 75 1.30 -2.23 11.80
C ILE A 75 2.49 -2.69 10.94
N SER A 76 2.73 -4.00 10.84
CA SER A 76 3.81 -4.53 10.00
C SER A 76 3.57 -4.25 8.52
N LEU A 77 2.33 -4.41 8.04
CA LEU A 77 1.92 -4.04 6.68
C LEU A 77 2.15 -2.56 6.39
N PHE A 78 1.74 -1.69 7.32
CA PHE A 78 1.95 -0.25 7.20
C PHE A 78 3.44 0.06 6.98
N SER A 79 4.30 -0.49 7.86
CA SER A 79 5.73 -0.26 7.77
C SER A 79 6.33 -0.78 6.46
N PHE A 80 5.95 -1.99 6.04
CA PHE A 80 6.47 -2.60 4.81
C PHE A 80 6.11 -1.78 3.56
N ILE A 81 4.86 -1.32 3.46
CA ILE A 81 4.40 -0.54 2.31
C ILE A 81 5.03 0.86 2.31
N LEU A 82 5.11 1.51 3.49
CA LEU A 82 5.70 2.83 3.63
C LEU A 82 7.15 2.86 3.16
N PHE A 83 7.98 1.92 3.63
CA PHE A 83 9.40 1.89 3.25
C PHE A 83 9.60 1.59 1.77
N ASN A 84 8.85 0.65 1.20
CA ASN A 84 8.99 0.34 -0.23
C ASN A 84 8.56 1.50 -1.13
N ASN A 85 7.46 2.19 -0.80
CA ASN A 85 7.03 3.35 -1.56
C ASN A 85 7.99 4.53 -1.41
N PHE A 86 8.48 4.79 -0.20
CA PHE A 86 9.42 5.88 0.04
C PHE A 86 10.78 5.63 -0.63
N LEU A 87 11.28 4.40 -0.58
CA LEU A 87 12.52 4.04 -1.27
C LEU A 87 12.38 4.12 -2.79
N GLY A 88 11.19 3.80 -3.31
CA GLY A 88 10.91 3.89 -4.72
C GLY A 88 11.10 5.30 -5.31
N LEU A 89 10.89 6.35 -4.51
CA LEU A 89 11.03 7.74 -4.95
C LEU A 89 12.48 8.18 -5.20
N PHE A 90 13.47 7.45 -4.66
CA PHE A 90 14.87 7.78 -4.90
C PHE A 90 15.30 7.42 -6.33
N PRO A 91 16.18 8.22 -6.94
CA PRO A 91 16.65 7.93 -8.29
C PRO A 91 17.36 6.57 -8.35
N TYR A 92 17.11 5.85 -9.44
CA TYR A 92 17.68 4.53 -9.75
C TYR A 92 17.27 3.36 -8.85
N ILE A 93 16.37 3.57 -7.89
CA ILE A 93 15.79 2.46 -7.13
C ILE A 93 14.60 1.90 -7.91
N PHE A 94 14.62 0.59 -8.16
CA PHE A 94 13.49 -0.10 -8.77
C PHE A 94 12.30 -0.13 -7.81
N THR A 95 11.14 0.34 -8.27
CA THR A 95 9.93 0.44 -7.47
C THR A 95 9.13 -0.85 -7.53
N SER A 96 9.43 -1.79 -6.64
CA SER A 96 8.75 -3.09 -6.61
C SER A 96 7.22 -2.99 -6.44
N THR A 97 6.74 -1.92 -5.81
CA THR A 97 5.31 -1.67 -5.56
C THR A 97 4.52 -1.17 -6.77
N SER A 98 5.20 -0.79 -7.85
CA SER A 98 4.57 -0.45 -9.12
C SER A 98 3.97 -1.70 -9.81
N HIS A 99 4.55 -2.88 -9.57
CA HIS A 99 4.06 -4.13 -10.15
C HIS A 99 2.83 -4.68 -9.41
N LEU A 100 1.78 -4.96 -10.18
CA LEU A 100 0.55 -5.57 -9.69
C LEU A 100 0.78 -6.93 -9.02
N THR A 101 1.80 -7.67 -9.44
CA THR A 101 2.13 -8.97 -8.84
C THR A 101 2.49 -8.83 -7.36
N LEU A 102 3.28 -7.83 -6.97
CA LEU A 102 3.63 -7.60 -5.57
C LEU A 102 2.41 -7.14 -4.77
N THR A 103 1.69 -6.13 -5.24
CA THR A 103 0.58 -5.54 -4.48
C THR A 103 -0.59 -6.51 -4.32
N LEU A 104 -0.90 -7.31 -5.34
CA LEU A 104 -1.90 -8.37 -5.24
C LEU A 104 -1.44 -9.49 -4.30
N SER A 105 -0.15 -9.85 -4.30
CA SER A 105 0.40 -10.85 -3.37
C SER A 105 0.30 -10.43 -1.90
N ILE A 106 0.21 -9.13 -1.62
CA ILE A 106 0.01 -8.61 -0.25
C ILE A 106 -1.48 -8.50 0.08
N SER A 107 -2.30 -7.98 -0.85
CA SER A 107 -3.71 -7.70 -0.58
C SER A 107 -4.57 -8.97 -0.54
N LEU A 108 -4.31 -9.94 -1.42
CA LEU A 108 -5.14 -11.12 -1.58
C LEU A 108 -5.03 -12.09 -0.39
N PRO A 109 -3.83 -12.43 0.14
CA PRO A 109 -3.73 -13.25 1.34
C PRO A 109 -4.34 -12.57 2.58
N MET A 110 -4.17 -11.25 2.72
CA MET A 110 -4.78 -10.50 3.83
C MET A 110 -6.30 -10.59 3.79
N TRP A 111 -6.90 -10.33 2.63
CA TRP A 111 -8.34 -10.45 2.47
C TRP A 111 -8.84 -11.90 2.65
N LEU A 112 -8.17 -12.88 2.06
CA LEU A 112 -8.52 -14.30 2.21
C LEU A 112 -8.51 -14.72 3.68
N SER A 113 -7.50 -14.30 4.44
CA SER A 113 -7.41 -14.64 5.87
C SER A 113 -8.59 -14.09 6.68
N ILE A 114 -9.01 -12.85 6.40
CA ILE A 114 -10.14 -12.19 7.06
C ILE A 114 -11.46 -12.89 6.68
N MET A 115 -11.64 -13.23 5.41
CA MET A 115 -12.85 -13.91 4.94
C MET A 115 -12.99 -15.33 5.48
N LEU A 116 -11.90 -16.11 5.47
CA LEU A 116 -11.86 -17.45 6.04
C LEU A 116 -12.19 -17.42 7.54
N TYR A 117 -11.61 -16.47 8.27
CA TYR A 117 -11.90 -16.26 9.68
C TYR A 117 -13.41 -15.99 9.91
N GLY A 118 -13.98 -15.08 9.12
CA GLY A 118 -15.38 -14.71 9.26
C GLY A 118 -16.36 -15.82 8.94
N TRP A 119 -16.06 -16.63 7.92
CA TRP A 119 -16.86 -17.81 7.65
C TRP A 119 -16.76 -18.75 8.84
N ILE A 120 -15.56 -19.17 9.25
CA ILE A 120 -15.40 -20.20 10.30
C ILE A 120 -16.02 -19.80 11.65
N ASN A 121 -15.87 -18.54 12.07
CA ASN A 121 -16.29 -18.14 13.42
C ASN A 121 -17.70 -17.56 13.46
N ASN A 122 -18.09 -16.77 12.45
CA ASN A 122 -19.30 -15.94 12.50
C ASN A 122 -20.19 -16.14 11.24
N TYR A 123 -20.48 -17.39 10.87
CA TYR A 123 -21.29 -17.73 9.69
C TYR A 123 -22.60 -16.94 9.59
N GLN A 124 -23.38 -16.86 10.69
CA GLN A 124 -24.68 -16.18 10.70
C GLN A 124 -24.52 -14.67 10.43
N HIS A 125 -23.56 -14.02 11.10
CA HIS A 125 -23.30 -12.59 10.93
C HIS A 125 -22.85 -12.27 9.49
N MET A 126 -22.03 -13.13 8.89
CA MET A 126 -21.56 -12.97 7.52
C MET A 126 -22.73 -13.05 6.51
N PHE A 127 -23.65 -14.00 6.69
CA PHE A 127 -24.82 -14.10 5.81
C PHE A 127 -25.79 -12.93 6.01
N THR A 128 -25.96 -12.44 7.24
CA THR A 128 -26.80 -11.24 7.47
C THR A 128 -26.22 -9.99 6.85
N HIS A 129 -24.89 -9.87 6.75
CA HIS A 129 -24.24 -8.73 6.10
C HIS A 129 -24.47 -8.68 4.58
N MET A 130 -24.79 -9.81 3.94
CA MET A 130 -25.06 -9.83 2.50
C MET A 130 -26.38 -9.15 2.10
N ILE A 131 -27.27 -8.88 3.07
CA ILE A 131 -28.60 -8.32 2.82
C ILE A 131 -28.75 -7.07 3.68
N PRO A 132 -28.86 -5.87 3.09
CA PRO A 132 -29.10 -4.66 3.87
C PRO A 132 -30.48 -4.73 4.54
N GLN A 133 -30.57 -4.21 5.78
CA GLN A 133 -31.81 -4.21 6.54
C GLN A 133 -32.89 -3.39 5.81
N GLY A 134 -34.09 -3.96 5.66
CA GLY A 134 -35.24 -3.27 5.08
C GLY A 134 -35.43 -3.40 3.57
N THR A 135 -34.68 -4.27 2.87
CA THR A 135 -34.92 -4.51 1.43
C THR A 135 -36.21 -5.30 1.17
N PRO A 136 -37.04 -4.91 0.19
CA PRO A 136 -38.22 -5.69 -0.21
C PRO A 136 -37.82 -7.05 -0.82
N SER A 137 -38.67 -8.07 -0.60
CA SER A 137 -38.38 -9.47 -0.96
C SER A 137 -38.03 -9.72 -2.42
N ILE A 138 -38.61 -8.94 -3.34
CA ILE A 138 -38.36 -9.08 -4.77
C ILE A 138 -36.92 -8.70 -5.18
N LEU A 139 -36.29 -7.77 -4.45
CA LEU A 139 -34.96 -7.23 -4.77
C LEU A 139 -33.82 -7.93 -4.01
N MET A 140 -34.15 -8.75 -3.01
CA MET A 140 -33.17 -9.47 -2.20
C MET A 140 -32.14 -10.28 -3.03
N PRO A 141 -32.52 -11.11 -4.02
CA PRO A 141 -31.53 -11.93 -4.74
C PRO A 141 -30.54 -11.09 -5.57
N PHE A 142 -30.97 -9.94 -6.08
CA PHE A 142 -30.09 -9.05 -6.84
C PHE A 142 -29.09 -8.32 -5.93
N MET A 143 -29.51 -7.91 -4.73
CA MET A 143 -28.62 -7.27 -3.76
C MET A 143 -27.51 -8.21 -3.28
N VAL A 144 -27.82 -9.48 -3.04
CA VAL A 144 -26.81 -10.48 -2.65
C VAL A 144 -25.76 -10.67 -3.75
N LEU A 145 -26.16 -10.68 -5.03
CA LEU A 145 -25.22 -10.74 -6.15
C LEU A 145 -24.28 -9.53 -6.18
N ILE A 146 -24.80 -8.33 -5.95
CA ILE A 146 -23.96 -7.12 -5.92
C ILE A 146 -22.99 -7.16 -4.74
N GLU A 147 -23.44 -7.54 -3.55
CA GLU A 147 -22.58 -7.55 -2.37
C GLU A 147 -21.51 -8.68 -2.42
N THR A 148 -21.83 -9.81 -3.04
CA THR A 148 -20.83 -10.86 -3.31
C THR A 148 -19.76 -10.37 -4.30
N ILE A 149 -20.15 -9.68 -5.37
CA ILE A 149 -19.21 -9.05 -6.31
C ILE A 149 -18.39 -7.96 -5.62
N SER A 150 -19.03 -7.11 -4.81
CA SER A 150 -18.35 -6.02 -4.08
C SER A 150 -17.27 -6.58 -3.16
N ASN A 151 -17.57 -7.67 -2.44
CA ASN A 151 -16.62 -8.33 -1.55
C ASN A 151 -15.39 -8.88 -2.28
N ILE A 152 -15.58 -9.51 -3.44
CA ILE A 152 -14.47 -10.06 -4.26
C ILE A 152 -13.59 -8.94 -4.85
N ILE A 153 -14.18 -7.80 -5.19
CA ILE A 153 -13.47 -6.67 -5.81
C ILE A 153 -12.59 -5.90 -4.80
N ARG A 154 -12.91 -5.93 -3.48
CA ARG A 154 -12.16 -5.23 -2.42
C ARG A 154 -10.63 -5.41 -2.50
N PRO A 155 -10.05 -6.63 -2.47
CA PRO A 155 -8.60 -6.82 -2.53
C PRO A 155 -7.98 -6.34 -3.84
N GLY A 156 -8.73 -6.42 -4.95
CA GLY A 156 -8.31 -5.91 -6.25
C GLY A 156 -8.21 -4.38 -6.26
N THR A 157 -9.23 -3.69 -5.77
CA THR A 157 -9.23 -2.21 -5.71
C THR A 157 -8.13 -1.66 -4.81
N LEU A 158 -7.82 -2.34 -3.70
CA LEU A 158 -6.71 -1.98 -2.83
C LEU A 158 -5.35 -2.10 -3.55
N ALA A 159 -5.12 -3.23 -4.24
CA ALA A 159 -3.88 -3.47 -4.98
C ALA A 159 -3.68 -2.47 -6.13
N ILE A 160 -4.72 -2.28 -6.95
CA ILE A 160 -4.71 -1.38 -8.10
C ILE A 160 -4.47 0.07 -7.66
N ARG A 161 -5.06 0.50 -6.53
CA ARG A 161 -4.86 1.86 -6.00
C ARG A 161 -3.40 2.13 -5.67
N LEU A 162 -2.66 1.14 -5.20
CA LEU A 162 -1.25 1.34 -4.87
C LEU A 162 -0.38 1.35 -6.12
N THR A 163 -0.60 0.40 -7.03
CA THR A 163 0.18 0.32 -8.28
C THR A 163 -0.04 1.55 -9.14
N ALA A 164 -1.29 1.98 -9.31
CA ALA A 164 -1.62 3.11 -10.18
C ALA A 164 -0.96 4.40 -9.68
N ASN A 165 -0.99 4.66 -8.37
CA ASN A 165 -0.38 5.86 -7.80
C ASN A 165 1.15 5.86 -7.96
N MET A 166 1.80 4.70 -7.74
CA MET A 166 3.26 4.59 -7.91
C MET A 166 3.68 4.65 -9.38
N ILE A 167 2.96 3.98 -10.29
CA ILE A 167 3.25 4.03 -11.74
C ILE A 167 3.04 5.45 -12.28
N ALA A 168 1.89 6.08 -11.97
CA ALA A 168 1.55 7.39 -12.51
C ALA A 168 2.53 8.46 -12.08
N GLY A 169 2.95 8.45 -10.80
CA GLY A 169 3.94 9.39 -10.29
C GLY A 169 5.28 9.27 -11.03
N HIS A 170 5.87 8.07 -11.03
CA HIS A 170 7.13 7.82 -11.72
C HIS A 170 7.08 8.13 -13.22
N LEU A 171 5.98 7.80 -13.91
CA LEU A 171 5.79 8.18 -15.31
C LEU A 171 5.75 9.70 -15.49
N LEU A 172 5.09 10.42 -14.61
CA LEU A 172 4.99 11.87 -14.70
C LEU A 172 6.35 12.54 -14.42
N MET A 173 7.08 12.10 -13.38
CA MET A 173 8.45 12.56 -13.08
C MET A 173 9.41 12.34 -14.25
N THR A 174 9.32 11.17 -14.90
CA THR A 174 10.20 10.81 -16.02
C THR A 174 9.85 11.58 -17.29
N LEU A 175 8.56 11.77 -17.57
CA LEU A 175 8.08 12.63 -18.66
C LEU A 175 8.60 14.07 -18.51
N LEU A 176 8.41 14.70 -17.35
CA LEU A 176 8.90 16.07 -17.14
C LEU A 176 10.43 16.14 -17.27
N SER A 177 11.15 15.16 -16.71
CA SER A 177 12.62 15.13 -16.82
C SER A 177 13.11 14.97 -18.27
N SER A 178 12.38 14.23 -19.11
CA SER A 178 12.77 13.98 -20.50
C SER A 178 12.68 15.20 -21.40
N ILE A 179 11.84 16.17 -21.03
CA ILE A 179 11.68 17.44 -21.76
C ILE A 179 12.77 18.45 -21.34
N GLY A 180 13.33 18.28 -20.13
CA GLY A 180 14.38 19.13 -19.56
C GLY A 180 15.53 19.53 -20.52
N PRO A 181 16.21 18.60 -21.22
CA PRO A 181 17.34 18.94 -22.08
C PRO A 181 16.97 19.74 -23.33
N ASN A 182 15.70 19.73 -23.75
CA ASN A 182 15.25 20.41 -24.97
C ASN A 182 14.68 21.83 -24.70
N ILE A 183 14.64 22.26 -23.45
CA ILE A 183 14.01 23.50 -23.02
C ILE A 183 15.05 24.64 -22.95
N SER A 184 14.60 25.88 -23.20
CA SER A 184 15.42 27.09 -23.07
C SER A 184 15.81 27.39 -21.62
N TYR A 185 17.01 27.96 -21.42
CA TYR A 185 17.56 28.29 -20.10
C TYR A 185 16.61 28.98 -19.08
N PRO A 186 15.79 29.99 -19.45
CA PRO A 186 14.89 30.63 -18.46
C PRO A 186 13.76 29.70 -17.99
N LEU A 187 13.33 28.76 -18.85
CA LEU A 187 12.20 27.88 -18.58
C LEU A 187 12.63 26.62 -17.78
N ILE A 188 13.94 26.30 -17.77
CA ILE A 188 14.52 25.23 -16.94
C ILE A 188 14.28 25.49 -15.44
N MET A 189 14.40 26.75 -14.99
CA MET A 189 14.20 27.06 -13.57
C MET A 189 12.76 26.77 -13.12
N MET A 190 11.78 27.05 -13.99
CA MET A 190 10.38 26.71 -13.73
C MET A 190 10.18 25.19 -13.69
N LEU A 191 10.83 24.45 -14.60
CA LEU A 191 10.77 22.99 -14.62
C LEU A 191 11.32 22.36 -13.33
N ILE A 192 12.46 22.87 -12.82
CA ILE A 192 13.03 22.40 -11.55
C ILE A 192 12.06 22.65 -10.39
N LEU A 193 11.43 23.83 -10.34
CA LEU A 193 10.43 24.13 -9.32
C LEU A 193 9.26 23.14 -9.38
N THR A 194 8.74 22.85 -10.58
CA THR A 194 7.65 21.87 -10.75
C THR A 194 8.05 20.47 -10.32
N GLN A 195 9.29 20.04 -10.61
CA GLN A 195 9.79 18.72 -10.23
C GLN A 195 9.93 18.57 -8.70
N ILE A 196 10.39 19.62 -8.02
CA ILE A 196 10.48 19.65 -6.55
C ILE A 196 9.07 19.56 -5.93
N LEU A 197 8.12 20.34 -6.44
CA LEU A 197 6.73 20.30 -6.00
C LEU A 197 6.12 18.90 -6.21
N LEU A 198 6.41 18.27 -7.35
CA LEU A 198 5.90 16.94 -7.63
C LEU A 198 6.49 15.88 -6.71
N LEU A 199 7.80 15.93 -6.44
CA LEU A 199 8.45 15.01 -5.50
C LEU A 199 7.85 15.14 -4.09
N ILE A 200 7.55 16.37 -3.65
CA ILE A 200 6.87 16.61 -2.36
C ILE A 200 5.49 15.96 -2.38
N LEU A 201 4.72 16.17 -3.46
CA LEU A 201 3.40 15.55 -3.61
C LEU A 201 3.48 14.03 -3.57
N GLU A 202 4.39 13.41 -4.32
CA GLU A 202 4.55 11.96 -4.35
C GLU A 202 5.00 11.40 -3.01
N SER A 203 5.88 12.10 -2.29
CA SER A 203 6.26 11.71 -0.91
C SER A 203 5.06 11.71 0.05
N ALA A 204 4.16 12.68 -0.09
CA ALA A 204 2.93 12.72 0.69
C ALA A 204 1.98 11.59 0.28
N VAL A 205 1.81 11.35 -1.03
CA VAL A 205 0.97 10.26 -1.56
C VAL A 205 1.49 8.90 -1.09
N ALA A 206 2.81 8.67 -1.06
CA ALA A 206 3.41 7.43 -0.60
C ALA A 206 3.01 7.09 0.86
N VAL A 207 3.05 8.10 1.75
CA VAL A 207 2.63 7.96 3.15
C VAL A 207 1.12 7.73 3.24
N ILE A 208 0.32 8.57 2.55
CA ILE A 208 -1.15 8.46 2.58
C ILE A 208 -1.62 7.10 2.07
N GLN A 209 -1.01 6.56 1.00
CA GLN A 209 -1.39 5.25 0.48
C GLN A 209 -1.17 4.15 1.53
N SER A 210 0.04 4.08 2.11
CA SER A 210 0.35 3.09 3.14
C SER A 210 -0.67 3.12 4.29
N TYR A 211 -1.08 4.32 4.70
CA TYR A 211 -2.09 4.54 5.71
C TYR A 211 -3.49 4.06 5.28
N VAL A 212 -3.96 4.48 4.10
CA VAL A 212 -5.29 4.14 3.56
C VAL A 212 -5.47 2.63 3.43
N ILE A 213 -4.48 1.88 2.90
CA ILE A 213 -4.58 0.40 2.83
C ILE A 213 -4.74 -0.20 4.22
N THR A 214 -3.93 0.25 5.19
CA THR A 214 -3.97 -0.31 6.53
C THR A 214 -5.29 -0.02 7.22
N ILE A 215 -5.84 1.19 7.12
CA ILE A 215 -7.17 1.49 7.68
C ILE A 215 -8.25 0.68 7.01
N LEU A 216 -8.31 0.60 5.67
CA LEU A 216 -9.36 -0.19 5.01
C LEU A 216 -9.28 -1.66 5.44
N SER A 217 -8.08 -2.22 5.56
CA SER A 217 -7.91 -3.57 6.10
C SER A 217 -8.36 -3.71 7.56
N THR A 218 -8.16 -2.67 8.39
CA THR A 218 -8.68 -2.66 9.78
C THR A 218 -10.21 -2.61 9.80
N LEU A 219 -10.84 -1.79 8.94
CA LEU A 219 -12.29 -1.69 8.84
C LEU A 219 -12.89 -3.01 8.37
N TYR A 220 -12.31 -3.64 7.35
CA TYR A 220 -12.75 -4.97 6.91
C TYR A 220 -12.61 -6.03 8.00
N SER A 221 -11.56 -5.97 8.82
CA SER A 221 -11.45 -6.88 9.96
C SER A 221 -12.47 -6.58 11.06
N SER A 222 -12.92 -5.32 11.20
CA SER A 222 -13.96 -4.94 12.16
C SER A 222 -15.38 -5.29 11.68
N GLU A 223 -15.64 -5.30 10.37
CA GLU A 223 -16.93 -5.71 9.79
C GLU A 223 -17.20 -7.20 9.98
N VAL A 224 -16.13 -8.01 9.96
CA VAL A 224 -16.22 -9.48 10.06
C VAL A 224 -16.32 -9.97 11.52
N ASN A 225 -15.81 -9.18 12.47
CA ASN A 225 -15.82 -9.50 13.91
C ASN A 225 -17.10 -9.07 14.60
#